data_AF-A0A9X2HB92-F1
#
_entry.id   AF-A0A9X2HB92-F1
#
_cell.length_a   1.000
_cell.length_b   1.000
_cell.length_c   1.000
_cell.angle_alpha   90.00
_cell.angle_beta   90.00
_cell.angle_gamma   90.00
#
_symmetry.space_group_name_H-M   'P 1'
#
loop_
_entity.id
_entity.type
_entity.pdbx_description
1 polymer ?
#
loop_
_entity_poly.entity_id
_entity_poly.type
_entity_poly.pdbx_seq_one_letter_code
_entity_poly.pdbx_strand_id
1 'polypeptide(L)'
;MFREPGGALKGALYQQREGTVAMEPFRQWFAPPLEFFLTQMEDHHGIEDQHYFPAFQRAERKLAHGFELLEADYDVIHQDLLATAETANRFLAVEIVSDEKPGDQARRATDAHAHASERLLSRLVRHLADEEDLIIPLILDRGEAAIGI
;
A
#
# COMPACT_ATOMS: atom_id res chain seq x y z
N MET A 1 -11.49 -0.18 0.57
CA MET A 1 -11.12 -1.59 0.81
C MET A 1 -9.75 -1.74 1.51
N PHE A 2 -8.78 -0.87 1.25
CA PHE A 2 -7.38 -1.03 1.71
C PHE A 2 -7.04 -0.55 3.12
N ARG A 3 -7.89 0.30 3.73
CA ARG A 3 -7.64 0.88 5.06
C ARG A 3 -7.53 -0.17 6.17
N GLU A 4 -8.37 -1.21 6.13
CA GLU A 4 -8.39 -2.27 7.14
C GLU A 4 -7.20 -3.24 7.01
N PRO A 5 -6.90 -3.83 5.83
CA PRO A 5 -5.72 -4.66 5.65
C PRO A 5 -4.40 -3.93 5.97
N GLY A 6 -4.26 -2.67 5.50
CA GLY A 6 -3.09 -1.85 5.81
C GLY A 6 -2.96 -1.55 7.31
N GLY A 7 -4.09 -1.32 7.99
CA GLY A 7 -4.14 -1.13 9.44
C GLY A 7 -3.72 -2.38 10.22
N ALA A 8 -4.17 -3.56 9.80
CA ALA A 8 -3.79 -4.84 10.42
C ALA A 8 -2.29 -5.12 10.27
N LEU A 9 -1.74 -4.94 9.07
CA LEU A 9 -0.30 -5.10 8.82
C LEU A 9 0.54 -4.13 9.67
N LYS A 10 0.15 -2.85 9.72
CA LYS A 10 0.81 -1.85 10.56
C LYS A 10 0.74 -2.20 12.05
N GLY A 11 -0.42 -2.66 12.52
CA GLY A 11 -0.62 -3.08 13.90
C GLY A 11 0.26 -4.27 14.29
N ALA A 12 0.38 -5.26 13.40
CA ALA A 12 1.23 -6.43 13.63
C ALA A 12 2.72 -6.06 13.70
N LEU A 13 3.20 -5.19 12.80
CA LEU A 13 4.58 -4.67 12.85
C LEU A 13 4.85 -3.92 14.16
N TYR A 14 3.91 -3.10 14.63
CA TYR A 14 4.03 -2.42 15.92
C TYR A 14 4.12 -3.41 17.08
N GLN A 15 3.22 -4.40 17.13
CA GLN A 15 3.21 -5.42 18.20
C GLN A 15 4.50 -6.25 18.21
N GLN A 16 5.04 -6.58 17.04
CA GLN A 16 6.32 -7.27 16.91
C GLN A 16 7.46 -6.39 17.44
N ARG A 17 7.52 -5.10 17.05
CA ARG A 17 8.55 -4.16 17.50
C ARG A 17 8.57 -3.99 19.01
N GLU A 18 7.40 -3.90 19.64
CA GLU A 18 7.27 -3.78 21.09
C GLU A 18 7.48 -5.13 21.83
N GLY A 19 7.75 -6.23 21.11
CA GLY A 19 7.96 -7.55 21.70
C GLY A 19 6.68 -8.17 22.28
N THR A 20 5.51 -7.67 21.89
CA THR A 20 4.20 -8.19 22.35
C THR A 20 3.87 -9.54 21.72
N VAL A 21 4.37 -9.79 20.51
CA VAL A 21 4.20 -11.05 19.78
C VAL A 21 5.58 -11.65 19.51
N ALA A 22 5.72 -12.95 19.75
CA ALA A 22 6.96 -13.67 19.44
C ALA A 22 7.22 -13.70 17.93
N MET A 23 8.50 -13.74 17.54
CA MET A 23 8.89 -13.64 16.14
C MET A 23 8.31 -14.76 15.26
N GLU A 24 8.38 -16.01 15.71
CA GLU A 24 7.94 -17.16 14.92
C GLU A 24 6.43 -17.10 14.54
N PRO A 25 5.49 -16.91 15.48
CA PRO A 25 4.08 -16.77 15.11
C PRO A 25 3.81 -15.50 14.29
N PHE A 26 4.57 -14.42 14.51
CA PHE A 26 4.48 -13.23 13.66
C PHE A 26 4.82 -13.55 12.20
N ARG A 27 5.94 -14.24 11.94
CA ARG A 27 6.40 -14.58 10.58
C ARG A 27 5.39 -15.44 9.82
N GLN A 28 4.85 -16.47 10.48
CA GLN A 28 3.86 -17.37 9.89
C GLN A 28 2.59 -16.64 9.48
N TRP A 29 2.20 -15.62 10.25
CA TRP A 29 1.01 -14.82 9.97
C TRP A 29 1.26 -13.68 8.99
N PHE A 30 2.44 -13.05 9.01
CA PHE A 30 2.68 -11.76 8.36
C PHE A 30 2.80 -11.81 6.83
N ALA A 31 3.48 -12.83 6.29
CA ALA A 31 3.79 -12.86 4.86
C ALA A 31 2.54 -12.98 3.95
N PRO A 32 1.55 -13.87 4.21
CA PRO A 32 0.41 -14.01 3.31
C PRO A 32 -0.50 -12.77 3.22
N PRO A 33 -0.89 -12.10 4.34
CA PRO A 33 -1.65 -10.86 4.28
C PRO A 33 -0.88 -9.71 3.61
N LEU A 34 0.45 -9.65 3.76
CA LEU A 34 1.27 -8.66 3.09
C LEU A 34 1.26 -8.87 1.58
N GLU A 35 1.51 -10.10 1.13
CA GLU A 35 1.47 -10.45 -0.30
C GLU A 35 0.11 -10.11 -0.91
N PHE A 36 -0.98 -10.55 -0.26
CA PHE A 36 -2.33 -10.21 -0.67
C PHE A 36 -2.56 -8.70 -0.78
N PHE A 37 -2.15 -7.93 0.23
CA PHE A 37 -2.30 -6.48 0.22
C PHE A 37 -1.55 -5.84 -0.96
N LEU A 38 -0.29 -6.22 -1.19
CA LEU A 38 0.52 -5.65 -2.27
C LEU A 38 -0.06 -5.99 -3.65
N THR A 39 -0.49 -7.24 -3.87
CA THR A 39 -1.12 -7.65 -5.14
C THR A 39 -2.43 -6.90 -5.37
N GLN A 40 -3.28 -6.76 -4.36
CA GLN A 40 -4.55 -6.05 -4.52
C GLN A 40 -4.36 -4.56 -4.81
N MET A 41 -3.31 -3.93 -4.30
CA MET A 41 -2.99 -2.54 -4.65
C MET A 41 -2.59 -2.41 -6.12
N GLU A 42 -1.74 -3.32 -6.61
CA GLU A 42 -1.33 -3.34 -8.02
C GLU A 42 -2.52 -3.55 -8.96
N ASP A 43 -3.37 -4.53 -8.66
CA ASP A 43 -4.57 -4.83 -9.45
C ASP A 43 -5.55 -3.64 -9.45
N HIS A 44 -5.72 -2.98 -8.30
CA HIS A 44 -6.63 -1.85 -8.15
C HIS A 44 -6.22 -0.65 -9.01
N HIS A 45 -4.97 -0.21 -8.91
CA HIS A 45 -4.48 0.90 -9.73
C HIS A 45 -4.54 0.55 -11.22
N GLY A 46 -4.29 -0.71 -11.58
CA GLY A 46 -4.44 -1.18 -12.97
C GLY A 46 -5.86 -1.01 -13.51
N ILE A 47 -6.89 -1.26 -12.69
CA ILE A 47 -8.29 -1.03 -13.07
C ILE A 47 -8.57 0.47 -13.18
N GLU A 48 -8.06 1.28 -12.26
CA GLU A 48 -8.29 2.72 -12.27
C GLU A 48 -7.70 3.40 -13.50
N ASP A 49 -6.44 3.09 -13.81
CA ASP A 49 -5.73 3.55 -15.00
C ASP A 49 -6.47 3.18 -16.29
N GLN A 50 -6.85 1.91 -16.43
CA GLN A 50 -7.40 1.38 -17.68
C GLN A 50 -8.88 1.71 -17.89
N HIS A 51 -9.64 1.91 -16.81
CA HIS A 51 -11.10 2.00 -16.88
C HIS A 51 -11.66 3.28 -16.26
N TYR A 52 -11.36 3.55 -14.99
CA TYR A 52 -12.06 4.60 -14.24
C TYR A 52 -11.55 6.01 -14.59
N PHE A 53 -10.24 6.25 -14.56
CA PHE A 53 -9.67 7.56 -14.86
C PHE A 53 -10.03 8.03 -16.28
N PRO A 54 -9.94 7.19 -17.33
CA PRO A 54 -10.42 7.57 -18.66
C PRO A 54 -11.90 7.95 -18.69
N ALA A 55 -12.75 7.28 -17.90
CA ALA A 55 -14.18 7.61 -17.81
C ALA A 55 -14.41 8.97 -17.14
N PHE A 56 -13.76 9.22 -16.00
CA PHE A 56 -13.88 10.49 -15.29
C PHE A 56 -13.32 11.67 -16.10
N GLN A 57 -12.19 11.50 -16.77
CA GLN A 57 -11.61 12.51 -17.66
C GLN A 57 -12.55 12.87 -18.83
N ARG A 58 -13.25 11.88 -19.40
CA ARG A 58 -14.26 12.13 -20.45
C ARG A 58 -15.46 12.89 -19.89
N ALA A 59 -15.90 12.57 -18.68
CA ALA A 59 -17.02 13.21 -18.01
C ALA A 59 -16.70 14.68 -17.66
N GLU A 60 -15.52 14.98 -17.13
CA GLU A 60 -15.10 16.33 -16.74
C GLU A 60 -13.67 16.66 -17.19
N ARG A 61 -13.57 17.29 -18.36
CA ARG A 61 -12.28 17.63 -18.99
C ARG A 61 -11.45 18.62 -18.18
N LYS A 62 -12.05 19.45 -17.32
CA LYS A 62 -11.30 20.40 -16.48
C LYS A 62 -10.48 19.72 -15.39
N LEU A 63 -10.86 18.49 -14.99
CA LEU A 63 -10.17 17.71 -13.97
C LEU A 63 -9.09 16.79 -14.56
N ALA A 64 -8.88 16.79 -15.89
CA ALA A 64 -7.96 15.86 -16.55
C ALA A 64 -6.55 15.89 -15.95
N HIS A 65 -6.03 17.07 -15.65
CA HIS A 65 -4.71 17.23 -15.02
C HIS A 65 -4.62 16.59 -13.62
N GLY A 66 -5.73 16.60 -12.87
CA GLY A 66 -5.79 15.92 -11.56
C GLY A 66 -5.66 14.41 -11.71
N PHE A 67 -6.35 13.82 -12.68
CA PHE A 67 -6.25 12.39 -12.97
C PHE A 67 -4.87 12.00 -13.54
N GLU A 68 -4.25 12.84 -14.37
CA GLU A 68 -2.87 12.62 -14.84
C GLU A 68 -1.86 12.62 -13.67
N LEU A 69 -2.08 13.46 -12.66
CA LEU A 69 -1.25 13.47 -11.44
C LEU A 69 -1.44 12.19 -10.62
N LEU A 70 -2.68 11.73 -10.46
CA LEU A 70 -2.98 10.45 -9.78
C LEU A 70 -2.36 9.27 -10.52
N GLU A 71 -2.44 9.24 -11.84
CA GLU A 71 -1.78 8.22 -12.66
C GLU A 71 -0.25 8.24 -12.45
N ALA A 72 0.37 9.42 -12.40
CA ALA A 72 1.79 9.56 -12.13
C ALA A 72 2.22 9.10 -10.72
N ASP A 73 1.32 9.17 -9.74
CA ASP A 73 1.57 8.61 -8.40
C ASP A 73 1.70 7.08 -8.43
N TYR A 74 1.10 6.39 -9.40
CA TYR A 74 1.16 4.92 -9.49
C TYR A 74 2.57 4.40 -9.68
N ASP A 75 3.37 5.02 -10.54
CA ASP A 75 4.79 4.65 -10.72
C ASP A 75 5.54 4.73 -9.39
N VAL A 76 5.28 5.81 -8.65
CA VAL A 76 5.93 6.13 -7.39
C VAL A 76 5.50 5.16 -6.28
N ILE A 77 4.21 4.80 -6.24
CA ILE A 77 3.65 3.83 -5.31
C ILE A 77 4.14 2.42 -5.65
N HIS A 78 4.19 2.05 -6.92
CA HIS A 78 4.69 0.75 -7.39
C HIS A 78 6.13 0.50 -6.90
N GLN A 79 7.01 1.51 -7.00
CA GLN A 79 8.36 1.39 -6.44
C GLN A 79 8.37 1.16 -4.93
N ASP A 80 7.46 1.79 -4.18
CA ASP A 80 7.35 1.58 -2.73
C ASP A 80 6.73 0.20 -2.39
N LEU A 81 5.83 -0.34 -3.22
CA LEU A 81 5.32 -1.71 -3.10
C LEU A 81 6.48 -2.71 -3.24
N LEU A 82 7.30 -2.56 -4.29
CA LEU A 82 8.49 -3.39 -4.52
C LEU A 82 9.50 -3.29 -3.36
N ALA A 83 9.79 -2.08 -2.90
CA ALA A 83 10.70 -1.87 -1.77
C ALA A 83 10.17 -2.49 -0.46
N THR A 84 8.85 -2.45 -0.26
CA THR A 84 8.19 -3.08 0.89
C THR A 84 8.31 -4.60 0.84
N ALA A 85 8.05 -5.22 -0.32
CA ALA A 85 8.23 -6.66 -0.52
C ALA A 85 9.69 -7.09 -0.31
N GLU A 86 10.63 -6.35 -0.89
CA GLU A 86 12.06 -6.66 -0.81
C GLU A 86 12.59 -6.57 0.63
N THR A 87 12.22 -5.51 1.36
CA THR A 87 12.56 -5.36 2.78
C THR A 87 11.91 -6.42 3.65
N ALA A 88 10.65 -6.80 3.39
CA ALA A 88 9.96 -7.87 4.10
C ALA A 88 10.71 -9.21 3.93
N ASN A 89 11.07 -9.56 2.70
CA ASN A 89 11.82 -10.79 2.41
C ASN A 89 13.16 -10.83 3.14
N ARG A 90 13.90 -9.71 3.16
CA ARG A 90 15.16 -9.62 3.92
C ARG A 90 14.95 -9.79 5.41
N PHE A 91 13.96 -9.10 5.96
CA PHE A 91 13.59 -9.22 7.37
C PHE A 91 13.24 -10.67 7.72
N LEU A 92 12.39 -11.33 6.93
CA LEU A 92 12.00 -12.73 7.14
C LEU A 92 13.17 -13.72 6.99
N ALA A 93 14.18 -13.40 6.18
CA ALA A 93 15.34 -14.26 5.93
C ALA A 93 16.43 -14.16 7.00
N VAL A 94 16.76 -12.96 7.49
CA VAL A 94 17.79 -12.74 8.53
C VAL A 94 17.46 -13.47 9.82
N GLU A 95 16.17 -13.59 10.14
CA GLU A 95 15.70 -14.27 11.35
C GLU A 95 15.73 -15.80 11.28
N ILE A 96 15.79 -16.42 10.08
CA ILE A 96 15.92 -17.89 9.95
C ILE A 96 17.29 -18.38 10.46
N VAL A 97 18.30 -17.52 10.37
CA VAL A 97 19.70 -17.89 10.60
C VAL A 97 20.11 -17.72 12.08
N SER A 98 19.27 -17.08 12.90
CA SER A 98 19.64 -16.63 14.24
C SER A 98 18.82 -17.32 15.35
N ASP A 99 19.37 -18.39 15.94
CA ASP A 99 18.81 -19.07 17.14
C ASP A 99 19.13 -18.33 18.47
N GLU A 100 19.82 -17.19 18.42
CA GLU A 100 20.17 -16.33 19.56
C GLU A 100 19.65 -14.90 19.38
N LYS A 101 19.66 -14.10 20.47
CA LYS A 101 19.17 -12.70 20.53
C LYS A 101 19.39 -11.94 19.21
N PRO A 102 18.39 -11.22 18.68
CA PRO A 102 18.49 -10.56 17.39
C PRO A 102 19.71 -9.64 17.36
N GLY A 103 20.70 -10.05 16.57
CA GLY A 103 21.94 -9.31 16.35
C GLY A 103 21.66 -7.98 15.65
N ASP A 104 22.69 -7.16 15.49
CA ASP A 104 22.54 -5.83 14.88
C ASP A 104 21.97 -5.89 13.44
N GLN A 105 22.15 -7.01 12.74
CA GLN A 105 21.61 -7.25 11.40
C GLN A 105 20.08 -7.39 11.41
N ALA A 106 19.53 -8.16 12.36
CA ALA A 106 18.10 -8.37 12.56
C ALA A 106 17.37 -7.04 12.79
N ARG A 107 17.93 -6.21 13.68
CA ARG A 107 17.37 -4.89 14.01
C ARG A 107 17.36 -3.98 12.79
N ARG A 108 18.48 -3.90 12.05
CA ARG A 108 18.54 -3.12 10.81
C ARG A 108 17.55 -3.58 9.75
N ALA A 109 17.33 -4.89 9.59
CA ALA A 109 16.36 -5.41 8.62
C ALA A 109 14.92 -5.06 9.02
N THR A 110 14.62 -5.15 10.32
CA THR A 110 13.32 -4.73 10.89
C THR A 110 13.07 -3.24 10.66
N ASP A 111 14.05 -2.38 11.00
CA ASP A 111 13.94 -0.93 10.84
C ASP A 111 13.77 -0.53 9.37
N ALA A 112 14.51 -1.18 8.46
CA ALA A 112 14.40 -0.93 7.03
C ALA A 112 13.01 -1.29 6.49
N HIS A 113 12.43 -2.40 6.94
CA HIS A 113 11.09 -2.81 6.54
C HIS A 113 10.02 -1.86 7.12
N ALA A 114 10.11 -1.52 8.41
CA ALA A 114 9.22 -0.55 9.03
C ALA A 114 9.22 0.79 8.30
N HIS A 115 10.40 1.29 7.91
CA HIS A 115 10.52 2.54 7.17
C HIS A 115 9.89 2.46 5.76
N ALA A 116 10.10 1.35 5.03
CA ALA A 116 9.48 1.15 3.73
C ALA A 116 7.94 1.09 3.84
N SER A 117 7.42 0.35 4.82
CA SER A 117 5.97 0.27 5.08
C SER A 117 5.36 1.61 5.47
N GLU A 118 6.01 2.39 6.35
CA GLU A 118 5.53 3.72 6.73
C GLU A 118 5.47 4.67 5.53
N ARG A 119 6.49 4.65 4.68
CA ARG A 119 6.52 5.43 3.44
C ARG A 119 5.36 5.06 2.51
N LEU A 120 5.21 3.77 2.20
CA LEU A 120 4.13 3.27 1.36
C LEU A 120 2.76 3.70 1.90
N LEU A 121 2.48 3.43 3.18
CA LEU A 121 1.21 3.78 3.81
C LEU A 121 0.94 5.28 3.79
N SER A 122 1.96 6.11 4.01
CA SER A 122 1.80 7.56 3.95
C SER A 122 1.42 8.05 2.55
N ARG A 123 2.01 7.45 1.50
CA ARG A 123 1.67 7.75 0.10
C ARG A 123 0.27 7.28 -0.25
N LEU A 124 -0.09 6.05 0.11
CA LEU A 124 -1.44 5.51 -0.13
C LEU A 124 -2.53 6.36 0.54
N VAL A 125 -2.31 6.83 1.77
CA VAL A 125 -3.27 7.71 2.46
C VAL A 125 -3.42 9.05 1.73
N ARG A 126 -2.31 9.63 1.27
CA ARG A 126 -2.35 10.90 0.54
C ARG A 126 -3.04 10.74 -0.82
N HIS A 127 -2.64 9.72 -1.56
CA HIS A 127 -3.17 9.39 -2.87
C HIS A 127 -4.68 9.17 -2.82
N LEU A 128 -5.15 8.31 -1.90
CA LEU A 128 -6.58 8.07 -1.70
C LEU A 128 -7.37 9.34 -1.36
N ALA A 129 -6.79 10.25 -0.58
CA ALA A 129 -7.46 11.52 -0.29
C ALA A 129 -7.61 12.39 -1.54
N ASP A 130 -6.59 12.43 -2.39
CA ASP A 130 -6.61 13.20 -3.64
C ASP A 130 -7.57 12.57 -4.67
N GLU A 131 -7.68 11.24 -4.71
CA GLU A 131 -8.71 10.52 -5.48
C GLU A 131 -10.12 10.83 -4.98
N GLU A 132 -10.36 10.72 -3.68
CA GLU A 132 -11.66 10.99 -3.04
C GLU A 132 -12.11 12.43 -3.34
N ASP A 133 -11.19 13.41 -3.29
CA ASP A 133 -11.46 14.82 -3.59
C ASP A 133 -11.86 15.09 -5.05
N LEU A 134 -11.39 14.27 -6.00
CA LEU A 134 -11.74 14.41 -7.43
C LEU A 134 -12.97 13.59 -7.82
N ILE A 135 -13.05 12.35 -7.34
CA ILE A 135 -14.03 11.36 -7.82
C ILE A 135 -15.39 11.54 -7.13
N ILE A 136 -15.41 11.72 -5.80
CA ILE A 136 -16.67 11.76 -5.05
C ILE A 136 -17.56 12.91 -5.52
N PRO A 137 -17.07 14.17 -5.65
CA PRO A 137 -17.93 15.26 -6.11
C PRO A 137 -18.47 15.03 -7.52
N LEU A 138 -17.66 14.42 -8.40
CA LEU A 138 -18.05 14.16 -9.78
C LEU A 138 -19.15 13.10 -9.88
N ILE A 139 -19.04 12.01 -9.09
CA ILE A 139 -20.09 10.99 -9.00
C ILE A 139 -21.38 11.61 -8.43
N LEU A 140 -21.29 12.44 -7.39
CA LEU A 140 -22.46 13.08 -6.80
C LEU A 140 -23.15 14.08 -7.73
N ASP A 141 -22.38 14.80 -8.55
CA ASP A 141 -22.91 15.78 -9.51
C ASP A 141 -23.59 15.11 -10.71
N ARG A 142 -22.97 14.06 -11.26
CA ARG A 142 -23.38 13.49 -12.56
C ARG A 142 -24.09 12.14 -12.47
N GLY A 143 -23.81 11.37 -11.43
CA GLY A 143 -24.23 9.98 -11.29
C GLY A 143 -23.39 8.99 -12.12
N GLU A 144 -23.24 7.78 -11.58
CA GLU A 144 -22.42 6.70 -12.16
C GLU A 144 -22.81 6.37 -13.62
N ALA A 145 -24.11 6.20 -13.88
CA ALA A 145 -24.62 5.89 -15.22
C ALA A 145 -24.28 6.95 -16.27
N ALA A 146 -24.19 8.24 -15.90
CA ALA A 146 -23.84 9.30 -16.83
C ALA A 146 -22.33 9.37 -17.09
N ILE A 147 -21.52 8.91 -16.15
CA ILE A 147 -20.05 8.79 -16.27
C ILE A 147 -19.68 7.52 -17.06
N GLY A 148 -20.54 6.50 -17.01
CA GLY A 148 -20.34 5.22 -17.68
C GLY A 148 -19.51 4.23 -16.86
N ILE A 149 -19.71 4.26 -15.54
CA ILE A 149 -19.10 3.37 -14.55
C ILE A 149 -20.18 2.64 -13.75
#